data_AF-A0A537JTQ6-F1
#
_entry.id   AF-A0A537JTQ6-F1
#
_cell.length_a   1.000
_cell.length_b   1.000
_cell.length_c   1.000
_cell.angle_alpha   90.00
_cell.angle_beta   90.00
_cell.angle_gamma   90.00
#
_symmetry.space_group_name_H-M   'P 1'
#
loop_
_entity.id
_entity.type
_entity.pdbx_description
1 polymer ?
#
loop_
_entity_poly.entity_id
_entity_poly.type
_entity_poly.pdbx_seq_one_letter_code
_entity_poly.pdbx_strand_id
1 'polypeptide(L)'
;MKMCRKNLFVAVVIICFSSLLHAQQWIRDKPSATAFSISSASIYTDPADYILIQRAAGFLQNDMGMITGKKPGLINTLPASAKAIIIIGTIEKSSIIQQLIKQKKLNVDKIKDKW
;
A
#
# COMPACT_ATOMS: atom_id res chain seq x y z
N MET A 1 -5.89 0.51 52.90
CA MET A 1 -6.70 1.29 51.93
C MET A 1 -7.74 0.35 51.30
N LYS A 2 -9.01 0.39 51.73
CA LYS A 2 -10.06 -0.53 51.25
C LYS A 2 -10.56 -0.05 49.89
N MET A 3 -10.05 -0.64 48.81
CA MET A 3 -10.55 -0.34 47.48
C MET A 3 -11.97 -0.93 47.34
N CYS A 4 -12.98 -0.07 47.19
CA CYS A 4 -14.38 -0.46 47.10
C CYS A 4 -14.62 -1.33 45.85
N ARG A 5 -15.41 -2.41 45.95
CA ARG A 5 -15.65 -3.41 44.89
C ARG A 5 -16.11 -2.79 43.55
N LYS A 6 -16.70 -1.59 43.59
CA LYS A 6 -17.11 -0.79 42.43
C LYS A 6 -15.92 -0.17 41.67
N ASN A 7 -14.90 0.32 42.38
CA ASN A 7 -13.70 0.91 41.78
C ASN A 7 -12.80 -0.14 41.11
N LEU A 8 -12.79 -1.37 41.65
CA LEU A 8 -12.10 -2.51 41.02
C LEU A 8 -12.76 -2.93 39.70
N PHE A 9 -14.10 -2.92 39.64
CA PHE A 9 -14.83 -3.29 38.43
C PHE A 9 -14.64 -2.27 37.29
N VAL A 10 -14.65 -0.97 37.64
CA VAL A 10 -14.38 0.11 36.67
C VAL A 10 -12.95 0.00 36.12
N ALA A 11 -11.96 -0.29 36.97
CA ALA A 11 -10.59 -0.49 36.51
C ALA A 11 -10.45 -1.68 35.54
N VAL A 12 -11.12 -2.79 35.80
CA VAL A 12 -11.11 -3.98 34.92
C VAL A 12 -11.77 -3.68 33.56
N VAL A 13 -12.88 -2.94 33.55
CA VAL A 13 -13.57 -2.55 32.30
C VAL A 13 -12.70 -1.61 31.45
N ILE A 14 -12.00 -0.66 32.08
CA ILE A 14 -11.09 0.26 31.38
C ILE A 14 -9.89 -0.49 30.78
N ILE A 15 -9.33 -1.46 31.50
CA ILE A 15 -8.21 -2.29 31.00
C ILE A 15 -8.65 -3.16 29.82
N CYS A 16 -9.84 -3.76 29.87
CA CYS A 16 -10.39 -4.54 28.75
C CYS A 16 -10.76 -3.69 27.52
N PHE A 17 -11.04 -2.40 27.67
CA PHE A 17 -11.33 -1.52 26.54
C PHE A 17 -10.06 -1.12 25.76
N SER A 18 -8.90 -1.09 26.44
CA SER A 18 -7.63 -0.69 25.84
C SER A 18 -7.01 -1.72 24.90
N SER A 19 -7.39 -3.00 25.01
CA SER A 19 -6.88 -4.10 24.17
C SER A 19 -7.57 -4.22 22.80
N LEU A 20 -8.55 -3.36 22.48
CA LEU A 20 -9.26 -3.36 21.20
C LEU A 20 -8.63 -2.44 20.14
N LEU A 21 -7.61 -1.67 20.49
CA LEU A 21 -6.90 -0.78 19.57
C LEU A 21 -5.78 -1.53 18.83
N HIS A 22 -6.13 -2.40 17.89
CA HIS A 22 -5.15 -2.91 16.94
C HIS A 22 -4.91 -1.84 15.86
N ALA A 23 -3.70 -1.27 15.82
CA ALA A 23 -3.29 -0.43 14.70
C ALA A 23 -3.36 -1.25 13.40
N GLN A 24 -4.01 -0.70 12.37
CA GLN A 24 -4.07 -1.38 11.07
C GLN A 24 -2.70 -1.38 10.42
N GLN A 25 -2.03 -2.53 10.42
CA GLN A 25 -0.72 -2.70 9.80
C GLN A 25 -0.88 -3.36 8.43
N TRP A 26 -0.69 -2.58 7.35
CA TRP A 26 -0.80 -3.04 5.97
C TRP A 26 0.47 -3.71 5.44
N ILE A 27 1.64 -3.40 6.02
CA ILE A 27 2.94 -3.97 5.63
C ILE A 27 3.37 -4.99 6.68
N ARG A 28 3.71 -6.20 6.24
CA ARG A 28 4.20 -7.28 7.11
C ARG A 28 5.59 -7.73 6.63
N ASP A 29 6.44 -8.06 7.57
CA ASP A 29 7.80 -8.59 7.36
C ASP A 29 7.82 -10.11 7.16
N LYS A 30 6.72 -10.80 7.50
CA LYS A 30 6.56 -12.26 7.31
C LYS A 30 5.76 -12.58 6.04
N PRO A 31 6.22 -13.54 5.21
CA PRO A 31 5.47 -13.98 4.04
C PRO A 31 4.09 -14.57 4.40
N SER A 32 3.13 -14.41 3.51
CA SER A 32 1.81 -15.05 3.59
C SER A 32 1.34 -15.42 2.19
N ALA A 33 0.72 -16.59 2.03
CA ALA A 33 0.30 -17.11 0.73
C ALA A 33 -0.73 -16.22 0.01
N THR A 34 -1.48 -15.42 0.77
CA THR A 34 -2.50 -14.51 0.23
C THR A 34 -2.03 -13.06 0.14
N ALA A 35 -0.76 -12.78 0.51
CA ALA A 35 -0.23 -11.43 0.52
C ALA A 35 0.41 -11.06 -0.84
N PHE A 36 0.33 -9.78 -1.16
CA PHE A 36 1.11 -9.20 -2.25
C PHE A 36 2.58 -9.07 -1.83
N SER A 37 3.47 -9.76 -2.53
CA SER A 37 4.91 -9.73 -2.23
C SER A 37 5.58 -8.51 -2.83
N ILE A 38 5.84 -7.51 -1.99
CA ILE A 38 6.52 -6.26 -2.36
C ILE A 38 7.95 -6.52 -2.84
N SER A 39 8.69 -7.41 -2.17
CA SER A 39 10.12 -7.69 -2.48
C SER A 39 10.36 -8.36 -3.84
N SER A 40 9.32 -8.93 -4.45
CA SER A 40 9.38 -9.55 -5.78
C SER A 40 8.65 -8.75 -6.86
N ALA A 41 8.05 -7.61 -6.50
CA ALA A 41 7.26 -6.82 -7.43
C ALA A 41 8.15 -5.94 -8.32
N SER A 42 7.77 -5.79 -9.58
CA SER A 42 8.30 -4.71 -10.43
C SER A 42 7.42 -3.47 -10.28
N ILE A 43 8.02 -2.29 -10.42
CA ILE A 43 7.31 -1.01 -10.40
C ILE A 43 7.06 -0.58 -11.84
N TYR A 44 5.81 -0.33 -12.18
CA TYR A 44 5.38 0.19 -13.46
C TYR A 44 5.04 1.68 -13.36
N THR A 45 5.53 2.47 -14.30
CA THR A 45 5.08 3.84 -14.56
C THR A 45 4.80 4.02 -16.03
N ASP A 46 3.72 4.73 -16.36
CA ASP A 46 3.42 5.07 -17.75
C ASP A 46 4.40 6.16 -18.26
N PRO A 47 5.11 5.95 -19.37
CA PRO A 47 6.02 6.95 -19.93
C PRO A 47 5.33 8.25 -20.35
N ALA A 48 4.02 8.24 -20.63
CA ALA A 48 3.22 9.43 -20.95
C ALA A 48 2.76 10.22 -19.70
N ASP A 49 2.97 9.69 -18.49
CA ASP A 49 2.63 10.37 -17.25
C ASP A 49 3.60 11.52 -16.92
N TYR A 50 3.32 12.28 -15.86
CA TYR A 50 4.22 13.33 -15.42
C TYR A 50 5.59 12.78 -15.03
N ILE A 51 6.65 13.49 -15.42
CA ILE A 51 8.04 13.12 -15.09
C ILE A 51 8.28 12.95 -13.58
N LEU A 52 7.52 13.67 -12.74
CA LEU A 52 7.60 13.55 -11.29
C LEU A 52 7.15 12.17 -10.78
N ILE A 53 6.20 11.52 -11.45
CA ILE A 53 5.77 10.16 -11.13
C ILE A 53 6.92 9.18 -11.36
N GLN A 54 7.62 9.31 -12.49
CA GLN A 54 8.78 8.46 -12.81
C GLN A 54 9.92 8.66 -11.81
N ARG A 55 10.17 9.90 -11.38
CA ARG A 55 11.16 10.21 -10.33
C ARG A 55 10.76 9.62 -8.98
N ALA A 56 9.50 9.80 -8.56
CA ALA A 56 9.00 9.25 -7.32
C ALA A 56 9.06 7.71 -7.30
N ALA A 57 8.75 7.07 -8.42
CA ALA A 57 8.92 5.62 -8.59
C ALA A 57 10.38 5.19 -8.46
N GLY A 58 11.32 5.98 -8.99
CA GLY A 58 12.76 5.76 -8.80
C GLY A 58 13.21 5.90 -7.34
N PHE A 59 12.64 6.83 -6.57
CA PHE A 59 12.91 6.92 -5.14
C PHE A 59 12.38 5.70 -4.39
N LEU A 60 11.13 5.30 -4.65
CA LEU A 60 10.56 4.07 -4.07
C LEU A 60 11.39 2.83 -4.43
N GLN A 61 11.87 2.73 -5.68
CA GLN A 61 12.75 1.64 -6.11
C GLN A 61 14.03 1.56 -5.26
N ASN A 62 14.65 2.71 -4.96
CA ASN A 62 15.84 2.77 -4.12
C ASN A 62 15.52 2.38 -2.68
N ASP A 63 14.44 2.90 -2.11
CA ASP A 63 14.00 2.57 -0.75
C ASP A 63 13.71 1.07 -0.60
N MET A 64 13.01 0.48 -1.57
CA MET A 64 12.78 -0.97 -1.64
C MET A 64 14.09 -1.75 -1.72
N GLY A 65 15.07 -1.25 -2.47
CA GLY A 65 16.41 -1.82 -2.53
C GLY A 65 17.13 -1.80 -1.18
N MET A 66 17.02 -0.69 -0.44
CA MET A 66 17.64 -0.54 0.88
C MET A 66 17.00 -1.46 1.94
N ILE A 67 15.68 -1.63 1.92
CA ILE A 67 14.98 -2.45 2.93
C ILE A 67 15.02 -3.95 2.62
N THR A 68 15.02 -4.34 1.33
CA THR A 68 14.94 -5.75 0.94
C THR A 68 16.29 -6.35 0.50
N GLY A 69 17.30 -5.49 0.27
CA GLY A 69 18.55 -5.88 -0.36
C GLY A 69 18.42 -6.22 -1.86
N LYS A 70 17.23 -6.07 -2.45
CA LYS A 70 16.93 -6.37 -3.86
C LYS A 70 16.31 -5.17 -4.53
N LYS A 71 16.96 -4.65 -5.58
CA LYS A 71 16.43 -3.53 -6.34
C LYS A 71 15.35 -4.02 -7.31
N PRO A 72 14.08 -3.60 -7.15
CA PRO A 72 13.00 -4.02 -8.05
C PRO A 72 13.19 -3.42 -9.44
N GLY A 73 12.67 -4.08 -10.47
CA GLY A 73 12.67 -3.52 -11.83
C GLY A 73 11.75 -2.30 -11.92
N LEU A 74 12.22 -1.23 -12.57
CA LEU A 74 11.37 -0.09 -12.96
C LEU A 74 11.07 -0.23 -14.45
N ILE A 75 9.81 -0.49 -14.78
CA ILE A 75 9.35 -0.88 -16.12
C ILE A 75 8.32 0.12 -16.64
N ASN A 76 8.24 0.24 -17.97
CA ASN A 76 7.28 1.09 -18.68
C ASN A 76 6.37 0.30 -19.63
N THR A 77 6.57 -1.02 -19.69
CA THR A 77 5.78 -1.97 -20.48
C THR A 77 5.39 -3.12 -19.57
N LEU A 78 4.11 -3.49 -19.56
CA LEU A 78 3.65 -4.61 -18.76
C LEU A 78 4.16 -5.92 -19.37
N PRO A 79 4.88 -6.76 -18.60
CA PRO A 79 5.32 -8.06 -19.08
C PRO A 79 4.12 -8.97 -19.31
N ALA A 80 4.24 -9.88 -20.30
CA ALA A 80 3.20 -10.87 -20.60
C ALA A 80 2.89 -11.79 -19.41
N SER A 81 3.87 -11.99 -18.53
CA SER A 81 3.71 -12.72 -17.27
C SER A 81 4.56 -12.07 -16.19
N ALA A 82 3.88 -11.51 -15.18
CA ALA A 82 4.50 -11.14 -13.91
C ALA A 82 3.57 -11.53 -12.76
N LYS A 83 4.17 -12.03 -11.68
CA LYS A 83 3.43 -12.45 -10.48
C LYS A 83 2.95 -11.27 -9.65
N ALA A 84 3.67 -10.15 -9.67
CA ALA A 84 3.37 -8.96 -8.88
C ALA A 84 3.90 -7.69 -9.58
N ILE A 85 3.04 -6.69 -9.71
CA ILE A 85 3.38 -5.37 -10.28
C ILE A 85 2.78 -4.30 -9.38
N ILE A 86 3.60 -3.29 -9.03
CA ILE A 86 3.15 -2.05 -8.40
C ILE A 86 2.96 -1.04 -9.52
N ILE A 87 1.73 -0.56 -9.73
CA ILE A 87 1.41 0.43 -10.76
C ILE A 87 1.33 1.81 -10.10
N ILE A 88 2.11 2.77 -10.59
CA ILE A 88 2.12 4.16 -10.11
C ILE A 88 1.80 5.08 -11.28
N GLY A 89 0.80 5.94 -11.10
CA GLY A 89 0.39 6.89 -12.12
C GLY A 89 -0.72 7.82 -11.66
N THR A 90 -1.03 8.80 -12.50
CA THR A 90 -2.14 9.74 -12.35
C THR A 90 -3.40 9.25 -13.05
N ILE A 91 -4.57 9.74 -12.59
CA ILE A 91 -5.86 9.42 -13.23
C ILE A 91 -5.90 10.03 -14.65
N GLU A 92 -5.28 11.20 -14.82
CA GLU A 92 -5.39 12.01 -16.03
C GLU A 92 -4.48 11.55 -17.16
N LYS A 93 -3.30 10.98 -16.86
CA LYS A 93 -2.30 10.65 -17.90
C LYS A 93 -1.93 9.18 -18.00
N SER A 94 -2.05 8.40 -16.93
CA SER A 94 -1.66 6.99 -16.97
C SER A 94 -2.68 6.17 -17.76
N SER A 95 -2.29 5.69 -18.94
CA SER A 95 -3.14 4.90 -19.83
C SER A 95 -3.60 3.59 -19.17
N ILE A 96 -2.73 2.96 -18.37
CA ILE A 96 -3.10 1.74 -17.65
C ILE A 96 -4.14 2.02 -16.56
N ILE A 97 -4.04 3.13 -15.83
CA ILE A 97 -5.02 3.51 -14.81
C ILE A 97 -6.37 3.78 -15.47
N GLN A 98 -6.39 4.52 -16.57
CA GLN A 98 -7.60 4.77 -17.35
C GLN A 98 -8.21 3.47 -17.87
N GLN A 99 -7.39 2.53 -18.34
CA GLN A 99 -7.85 1.22 -18.78
C GLN A 99 -8.47 0.42 -17.63
N LEU A 100 -7.86 0.41 -16.44
CA LEU A 100 -8.39 -0.26 -15.26
C LEU A 100 -9.72 0.35 -14.80
N ILE A 101 -9.85 1.68 -14.86
CA ILE A 101 -11.11 2.38 -14.58
C ILE A 101 -12.19 1.98 -15.58
N LYS A 102 -11.87 2.02 -16.89
CA LYS A 102 -12.80 1.62 -17.98
C LYS A 102 -13.25 0.16 -17.84
N GLN A 103 -12.35 -0.72 -17.40
CA GLN A 103 -12.65 -2.13 -17.12
C GLN A 103 -13.37 -2.34 -15.78
N LYS A 104 -13.68 -1.28 -15.03
CA LYS A 104 -14.28 -1.33 -13.69
C LYS A 104 -13.45 -2.12 -12.66
N LYS A 105 -12.15 -2.28 -12.91
CA LYS A 105 -11.19 -2.93 -11.99
C LYS A 105 -10.66 -1.96 -10.94
N LEU A 106 -10.79 -0.66 -11.19
CA LEU A 106 -10.38 0.40 -10.29
C LEU A 106 -11.49 1.45 -10.20
N ASN A 107 -12.01 1.68 -9.00
CA ASN A 107 -12.91 2.79 -8.72
C ASN A 107 -12.09 3.93 -8.08
N VAL A 108 -12.16 5.13 -8.66
CA VAL A 108 -11.42 6.31 -8.21
C VAL A 108 -12.33 7.43 -7.68
N ASP A 109 -13.64 7.19 -7.51
CA ASP A 109 -14.62 8.23 -7.18
C ASP A 109 -14.31 8.97 -5.88
N LYS A 110 -13.61 8.31 -4.95
CA LYS A 110 -13.23 8.89 -3.65
C LYS A 110 -12.05 9.86 -3.73
N ILE A 111 -11.22 9.76 -4.76
CA ILE A 111 -9.97 10.54 -4.92
C ILE A 111 -9.98 11.45 -6.15
N LYS A 112 -10.88 11.19 -7.10
CA LYS A 112 -11.01 12.00 -8.30
C LYS A 112 -11.37 13.44 -7.92
N ASP A 113 -10.66 14.40 -8.53
CA ASP A 113 -10.84 15.84 -8.32
C ASP A 113 -10.61 16.28 -6.86
N LYS A 114 -9.87 15.50 -6.07
CA LYS A 114 -9.43 15.84 -4.71
C LYS A 114 -7.99 16.35 -4.69
N TRP A 115 -7.68 17.16 -3.67
CA TRP A 115 -6.35 17.67 -3.38
C TRP A 115 -5.61 16.74 -2.42
#